data_AF-A0A7Z9UBZ3-F1
#
_entry.id   AF-A0A7Z9UBZ3-F1
#
_cell.length_a   1.000
_cell.length_b   1.000
_cell.length_c   1.000
_cell.angle_alpha   90.00
_cell.angle_beta   90.00
_cell.angle_gamma   90.00
#
_symmetry.space_group_name_H-M   'P 1'
#
loop_
_entity.id
_entity.type
_entity.pdbx_description
1 polymer ?
#
loop_
_entity_poly.entity_id
_entity_poly.type
_entity_poly.pdbx_seq_one_letter_code
_entity_poly.pdbx_strand_id
1 'polypeptide(L)'
;MNVIVHQDKKKKTAVLYRMVTDEHICPFGLKSRDLLLRQGFRVEDHHFETKKEADEFREEHDVKTTPQTYIDGERIGGHDDLRAHFGKERKQSGDEVTYQPIVAMFSAAFLASLAVQWRANQALDWVPTVELFVAFGMIILAVQKLRDLFAFSNQFLGYDLLAQKWVRYAYVYPFVEFFAGLLMITAVPELALIAAPFALFIGTVGAISVYKAVYVDKRELKCACVGGNSNVPLGFVSLSENLAMIGMSIWMLVKHLS
;
A
#
# COMPACT_ATOMS: atom_id res chain seq x y z
N MET A 1 58.42 21.14 -8.87
CA MET A 1 57.44 21.91 -8.07
C MET A 1 56.11 21.83 -8.81
N ASN A 2 55.31 20.79 -8.55
CA ASN A 2 53.98 20.65 -9.16
C ASN A 2 52.95 20.94 -8.08
N VAL A 3 52.39 22.14 -8.13
CA VAL A 3 51.23 22.51 -7.31
C VAL A 3 50.02 21.84 -7.95
N ILE A 4 49.54 20.76 -7.34
CA ILE A 4 48.23 20.21 -7.63
C ILE A 4 47.22 21.19 -7.05
N VAL A 5 46.64 22.02 -7.92
CA VAL A 5 45.51 22.87 -7.57
C VAL A 5 44.30 21.94 -7.41
N HIS A 6 43.95 21.60 -6.17
CA HIS A 6 42.64 21.08 -5.86
C HIS A 6 41.61 22.17 -6.20
N GLN A 7 40.90 22.01 -7.33
CA GLN A 7 39.70 22.79 -7.58
C GLN A 7 38.68 22.42 -6.50
N ASP A 8 38.50 23.32 -5.55
CA ASP A 8 37.37 23.33 -4.64
C ASP A 8 36.09 23.33 -5.49
N LYS A 9 35.33 22.22 -5.48
CA LYS A 9 33.98 22.19 -6.06
C LYS A 9 33.16 23.22 -5.30
N LYS A 10 33.02 24.44 -5.86
CA LYS A 10 32.02 25.42 -5.41
C LYS A 10 30.70 24.65 -5.24
N LYS A 11 30.21 24.54 -4.00
CA LYS A 11 28.91 23.92 -3.73
C LYS A 11 27.87 24.70 -4.55
N LYS A 12 27.26 24.04 -5.52
CA LYS A 12 26.20 24.64 -6.34
C LYS A 12 25.07 25.07 -5.41
N THR A 13 24.49 26.23 -5.68
CA THR A 13 23.42 26.80 -4.85
C THR A 13 22.09 26.62 -5.56
N ALA A 14 21.08 26.18 -4.82
CA ALA A 14 19.71 26.07 -5.29
C ALA A 14 18.82 26.95 -4.41
N VAL A 15 17.90 27.68 -5.02
CA VAL A 15 16.93 28.53 -4.32
C VAL A 15 15.61 27.77 -4.25
N LEU A 16 15.01 27.71 -3.07
CA LEU A 16 13.74 27.04 -2.82
C LEU A 16 12.78 28.01 -2.17
N TYR A 17 11.64 28.24 -2.83
CA TYR A 17 10.53 29.01 -2.26
C TYR A 17 9.47 28.05 -1.77
N ARG A 18 9.12 28.10 -0.47
CA ARG A 18 8.10 27.22 0.13
C ARG A 18 7.31 27.91 1.23
N MET A 19 6.07 27.49 1.42
CA MET A 19 5.28 27.95 2.55
C MET A 19 5.74 27.29 3.85
N VAL A 20 5.95 28.10 4.88
CA VAL A 20 6.28 27.66 6.24
C VAL A 20 5.49 28.52 7.20
N THR A 21 4.42 27.97 7.75
CA THR A 21 3.66 28.62 8.81
C THR A 21 3.49 27.65 9.96
N ASP A 22 3.26 28.17 11.17
CA ASP A 22 2.99 27.33 12.35
C ASP A 22 1.73 26.46 12.16
N GLU A 23 0.79 26.92 11.33
CA GLU A 23 -0.46 26.21 11.03
C GLU A 23 -0.35 25.25 9.83
N HIS A 24 0.65 25.41 8.95
CA HIS A 24 0.77 24.63 7.71
C HIS A 24 2.21 24.23 7.38
N ILE A 25 2.48 22.93 7.49
CA ILE A 25 3.74 22.33 7.06
C ILE A 25 3.60 21.82 5.63
N CYS A 26 4.27 22.46 4.67
CA CYS A 26 4.29 22.03 3.27
C CYS A 26 5.15 20.75 3.07
N PRO A 27 4.57 19.57 2.81
CA PRO A 27 5.34 18.32 2.72
C PRO A 27 6.25 18.30 1.48
N PHE A 28 5.79 18.88 0.36
CA PHE A 28 6.57 18.94 -0.87
C PHE A 28 7.75 19.91 -0.75
N GLY A 29 7.60 21.00 -0.01
CA GLY A 29 8.70 21.92 0.29
C GLY A 29 9.83 21.22 1.05
N LEU A 30 9.48 20.46 2.09
CA LEU A 30 10.45 19.68 2.86
C LEU A 30 11.13 18.60 2.00
N LYS A 31 10.37 17.88 1.17
CA LYS A 31 10.93 16.86 0.27
C LYS A 31 11.85 17.47 -0.80
N SER A 32 11.51 18.63 -1.36
CA SER A 32 12.39 19.34 -2.30
C SER A 32 13.69 19.78 -1.63
N ARG A 33 13.61 20.35 -0.42
CA ARG A 33 14.78 20.74 0.37
C ARG A 33 15.71 19.55 0.65
N ASP A 34 15.16 18.44 1.15
CA ASP A 34 15.92 17.21 1.39
C ASP A 34 16.56 16.66 0.10
N LEU A 35 15.82 16.64 -1.02
CA LEU A 35 16.34 16.19 -2.30
C LEU A 35 17.53 17.03 -2.77
N LEU A 36 17.45 18.36 -2.70
CA LEU A 36 18.54 19.27 -3.06
C LEU A 36 19.78 19.05 -2.18
N LEU A 37 19.60 18.92 -0.87
CA LEU A 37 20.68 18.65 0.08
C LEU A 37 21.38 17.32 -0.23
N ARG A 38 20.63 16.25 -0.55
CA ARG A 38 21.18 14.93 -0.93
C ARG A 38 21.94 14.96 -2.26
N GLN A 39 21.58 15.86 -3.17
CA GLN A 39 22.32 16.08 -4.42
C GLN A 39 23.55 16.99 -4.23
N GLY A 40 23.84 17.42 -3.00
CA GLY A 40 25.03 18.20 -2.65
C GLY A 40 24.90 19.70 -2.88
N PHE A 41 23.67 20.22 -3.09
CA PHE A 41 23.44 21.65 -3.21
C PHE A 41 23.43 22.35 -1.85
N ARG A 42 23.91 23.59 -1.82
CA ARG A 42 23.57 24.54 -0.76
C ARG A 42 22.17 25.08 -1.07
N VAL A 43 21.24 24.98 -0.13
CA VAL A 43 19.85 25.44 -0.33
C VAL A 43 19.64 26.80 0.31
N GLU A 44 19.28 27.79 -0.50
CA GLU A 44 18.75 29.08 -0.06
C GLU A 44 17.23 28.93 0.05
N ASP A 45 16.77 28.76 1.29
CA ASP A 45 15.39 28.38 1.62
C ASP A 45 14.58 29.63 1.99
N HIS A 46 13.77 30.12 1.06
CA HIS A 46 12.89 31.28 1.21
C HIS A 46 11.51 30.81 1.67
N HIS A 47 11.08 31.33 2.82
CA HIS A 47 9.81 30.98 3.42
C HIS A 47 8.75 32.03 3.10
N PHE A 48 7.57 31.57 2.74
CA PHE A 48 6.36 32.37 2.81
C PHE A 48 5.73 32.15 4.18
N GLU A 49 5.64 33.21 4.96
CA GLU A 49 5.06 33.21 6.32
C GLU A 49 3.53 33.35 6.25
N THR A 50 3.00 33.81 5.11
CA THR A 50 1.56 33.93 4.88
C THR A 50 1.11 33.29 3.58
N LYS A 51 -0.16 32.88 3.52
CA LYS A 51 -0.77 32.39 2.27
C LYS A 51 -0.77 33.48 1.19
N LYS A 52 -0.97 34.74 1.60
CA LYS A 52 -0.96 35.91 0.73
C LYS A 52 0.37 36.07 0.00
N GLU A 53 1.50 35.99 0.69
CA GLU A 53 2.84 36.02 0.04
C GLU A 53 3.00 34.89 -0.98
N ALA A 54 2.52 33.69 -0.64
CA ALA A 54 2.58 32.56 -1.57
C ALA A 54 1.64 32.72 -2.77
N ASP A 55 0.51 33.41 -2.62
CA ASP A 55 -0.42 33.77 -3.71
C ASP A 55 0.22 34.85 -4.60
N GLU A 56 0.77 35.92 -4.02
CA GLU A 56 1.47 37.00 -4.72
C GLU A 56 2.66 36.47 -5.54
N PHE A 57 3.48 35.59 -4.95
CA PHE A 57 4.57 34.92 -5.67
C PHE A 57 4.07 34.07 -6.84
N ARG A 58 2.91 33.41 -6.69
CA ARG A 58 2.32 32.59 -7.75
C ARG A 58 1.88 33.44 -8.94
N GLU A 59 1.30 34.61 -8.66
CA GLU A 59 0.89 35.58 -9.68
C GLU A 59 2.11 36.22 -10.36
N GLU A 60 3.09 36.70 -9.58
CA GLU A 60 4.29 37.37 -10.10
C GLU A 60 5.13 36.45 -11.01
N HIS A 61 5.28 35.18 -10.62
CA HIS A 61 6.09 34.22 -11.36
C HIS A 61 5.29 33.31 -12.32
N ASP A 62 3.99 33.54 -12.49
CA ASP A 62 3.07 32.73 -13.31
C ASP A 62 3.22 31.21 -13.04
N VAL A 63 3.10 30.83 -11.75
CA VAL A 63 3.20 29.44 -11.29
C VAL A 63 1.94 29.01 -10.55
N LYS A 64 1.49 27.78 -10.79
CA LYS A 64 0.23 27.27 -10.22
C LYS A 64 0.34 26.83 -8.76
N THR A 65 1.54 26.42 -8.32
CA THR A 65 1.74 25.79 -7.01
C THR A 65 3.07 26.20 -6.40
N THR A 66 3.17 26.10 -5.08
CA THR A 66 4.43 26.10 -4.32
C THR A 66 4.62 24.70 -3.70
N PRO A 67 5.86 24.24 -3.46
CA PRO A 67 7.13 24.96 -3.57
C PRO A 67 7.60 25.17 -5.02
N GLN A 68 8.51 26.12 -5.22
CA GLN A 68 9.21 26.34 -6.50
C GLN A 68 10.72 26.30 -6.29
N THR A 69 11.42 25.57 -7.15
CA THR A 69 12.87 25.37 -7.08
C THR A 69 13.57 26.03 -8.27
N TYR A 70 14.67 26.71 -7.99
CA TYR A 70 15.56 27.31 -8.97
C TYR A 70 16.98 26.79 -8.77
N ILE A 71 17.67 26.47 -9.87
CA ILE A 71 19.07 26.01 -9.86
C ILE A 71 19.82 26.83 -10.89
N ASP A 72 20.96 27.40 -10.50
CA ASP A 72 21.80 28.23 -11.38
C ASP A 72 21.02 29.38 -12.08
N GLY A 73 19.96 29.90 -11.43
CA GLY A 73 19.10 30.97 -11.94
C GLY A 73 17.94 30.50 -12.83
N GLU A 74 17.90 29.22 -13.21
CA GLU A 74 16.83 28.64 -14.02
C GLU A 74 15.73 28.04 -13.16
N ARG A 75 14.47 28.28 -13.54
CA ARG A 75 13.29 27.72 -12.86
C ARG A 75 13.16 26.24 -13.21
N ILE A 76 13.35 25.36 -12.23
CA ILE A 76 13.12 23.92 -12.38
C ILE A 76 11.65 23.58 -12.23
N GLY A 77 10.95 24.20 -11.27
CA GLY A 77 9.53 23.98 -11.04
C GLY A 77 9.20 23.43 -9.66
N GLY A 78 8.12 22.65 -9.59
CA GLY A 78 7.64 22.02 -8.37
C GLY A 78 8.48 20.82 -7.94
N HIS A 79 8.04 20.10 -6.90
CA HIS A 79 8.76 18.92 -6.43
C HIS A 79 8.88 17.81 -7.51
N ASP A 80 7.85 17.63 -8.33
CA ASP A 80 7.87 16.61 -9.39
C ASP A 80 8.83 16.98 -10.52
N ASP A 81 8.89 18.24 -10.91
CA ASP A 81 9.84 18.73 -11.90
C ASP A 81 11.27 18.61 -11.38
N LEU A 82 11.49 18.91 -10.09
CA LEU A 82 12.77 18.72 -9.43
C LEU A 82 13.23 17.26 -9.40
N ARG A 83 12.31 16.31 -9.16
CA ARG A 83 12.61 14.87 -9.26
C ARG A 83 13.05 14.53 -10.67
N ALA A 84 12.31 14.98 -11.69
CA ALA A 84 12.62 14.74 -13.09
C ALA A 84 13.98 15.34 -13.49
N HIS A 85 14.32 16.55 -13.01
CA HIS A 85 15.62 17.18 -13.25
C HIS A 85 16.79 16.30 -12.78
N PHE A 86 16.63 15.57 -11.67
CA PHE A 86 17.63 14.64 -11.15
C PHE A 86 17.48 13.20 -11.69
N GLY A 87 16.75 13.00 -12.79
CA GLY A 87 16.54 11.69 -13.41
C GLY A 87 15.73 10.72 -12.53
N LYS A 88 14.99 11.23 -11.54
CA LYS A 88 14.06 10.43 -10.74
C LYS A 88 12.68 10.49 -11.38
N GLU A 89 11.94 9.39 -11.28
CA GLU A 89 10.54 9.35 -11.73
C GLU A 89 9.73 10.50 -11.09
N ARG A 90 8.74 11.05 -11.79
CA ARG A 90 7.79 12.00 -11.19
C ARG A 90 6.89 11.26 -10.19
N LYS A 91 6.05 11.96 -9.42
CA LYS A 91 5.02 11.26 -8.61
C LYS A 91 4.29 10.28 -9.52
N GLN A 92 4.24 9.01 -9.10
CA GLN A 92 3.51 7.97 -9.82
C GLN A 92 2.09 8.49 -10.05
N SER A 93 1.61 8.39 -11.29
CA SER A 93 0.23 8.74 -11.59
C SER A 93 -0.69 7.90 -10.68
N GLY A 94 -1.87 8.41 -10.38
CA GLY A 94 -2.85 7.69 -9.55
C GLY A 94 -3.29 6.34 -10.12
N ASP A 95 -2.80 5.93 -11.29
CA ASP A 95 -3.14 4.70 -11.99
C ASP A 95 -1.95 3.73 -12.18
N GLU A 96 -0.74 4.08 -11.75
CA GLU A 96 0.40 3.16 -11.83
C GLU A 96 0.30 2.01 -10.82
N VAL A 97 0.54 0.80 -11.30
CA VAL A 97 0.45 -0.44 -10.51
C VAL A 97 1.49 -0.45 -9.41
N THR A 98 1.04 -0.60 -8.15
CA THR A 98 1.93 -0.59 -6.98
C THR A 98 1.76 -1.84 -6.13
N TYR A 99 2.78 -2.69 -6.07
CA TYR A 99 2.78 -3.92 -5.24
C TYR A 99 3.41 -3.73 -3.85
N GLN A 100 3.99 -2.56 -3.55
CA GLN A 100 4.68 -2.31 -2.28
C GLN A 100 3.81 -2.61 -1.03
N PRO A 101 2.53 -2.21 -0.96
CA PRO A 101 1.68 -2.56 0.19
C PRO A 101 1.49 -4.07 0.35
N ILE A 102 1.38 -4.81 -0.75
CA ILE A 102 1.19 -6.27 -0.74
C ILE A 102 2.42 -6.96 -0.20
N VAL A 103 3.59 -6.62 -0.74
CA VAL A 103 4.86 -7.18 -0.28
C VAL A 103 5.05 -6.88 1.21
N ALA A 104 4.74 -5.66 1.66
CA ALA A 104 4.82 -5.29 3.06
C ALA A 104 3.88 -6.13 3.95
N MET A 105 2.61 -6.29 3.56
CA MET A 105 1.62 -7.05 4.33
C MET A 105 1.97 -8.53 4.43
N PHE A 106 2.29 -9.19 3.31
CA PHE A 106 2.63 -10.61 3.32
C PHE A 106 3.99 -10.86 4.00
N SER A 107 4.97 -9.97 3.85
CA SER A 107 6.23 -10.08 4.58
C SER A 107 6.01 -9.93 6.08
N ALA A 108 5.17 -8.98 6.51
CA ALA A 108 4.82 -8.81 7.91
C ALA A 108 4.09 -10.04 8.47
N ALA A 109 3.13 -10.60 7.73
CA ALA A 109 2.44 -11.83 8.12
C ALA A 109 3.40 -13.01 8.29
N PHE A 110 4.36 -13.17 7.36
CA PHE A 110 5.34 -14.25 7.41
C PHE A 110 6.35 -14.09 8.55
N LEU A 111 6.85 -12.87 8.77
CA LEU A 111 7.73 -12.61 9.91
C LEU A 111 6.99 -12.76 11.25
N ALA A 112 5.72 -12.37 11.31
CA ALA A 112 4.89 -12.59 12.49
C ALA A 112 4.66 -14.08 12.77
N SER A 113 4.41 -14.90 11.74
CA SER A 113 4.23 -16.34 11.94
C SER A 113 5.51 -17.01 12.47
N LEU A 114 6.68 -16.66 11.92
CA LEU A 114 7.97 -17.12 12.42
C LEU A 114 8.23 -16.68 13.87
N ALA A 115 7.95 -15.40 14.19
CA ALA A 115 8.16 -14.86 15.52
C ALA A 115 7.27 -15.54 16.57
N VAL A 116 6.00 -15.81 16.23
CA VAL A 116 5.06 -16.51 17.10
C VAL A 116 5.47 -17.97 17.30
N GLN A 117 5.86 -18.67 16.23
CA GLN A 117 6.37 -20.04 16.34
C GLN A 117 7.59 -20.13 17.23
N TRP A 118 8.57 -19.25 17.01
CA TRP A 118 9.76 -19.18 17.85
C TRP A 118 9.40 -18.91 19.32
N ARG A 119 8.50 -17.95 19.56
CA ARG A 119 8.09 -17.55 20.91
C ARG A 119 7.32 -18.64 21.65
N ALA A 120 6.50 -19.42 20.95
CA ALA A 120 5.66 -20.46 21.53
C ALA A 120 6.44 -21.77 21.73
N ASN A 121 7.20 -22.19 20.72
CA ASN A 121 7.76 -23.54 20.63
C ASN A 121 9.29 -23.59 20.72
N GLN A 122 9.99 -22.45 20.66
CA GLN A 122 11.45 -22.38 20.54
C GLN A 122 12.01 -23.18 19.33
N ALA A 123 11.15 -23.40 18.33
CA ALA A 123 11.44 -24.16 17.12
C ALA A 123 10.69 -23.51 15.95
N LEU A 124 11.17 -23.77 14.72
CA LEU A 124 10.56 -23.29 13.49
C LEU A 124 10.06 -24.48 12.68
N ASP A 125 8.86 -24.94 13.01
CA ASP A 125 8.19 -25.98 12.24
C ASP A 125 7.42 -25.38 11.06
N TRP A 126 7.58 -25.96 9.87
CA TRP A 126 7.01 -25.42 8.65
C TRP A 126 5.48 -25.44 8.61
N VAL A 127 4.85 -26.54 9.04
CA VAL A 127 3.39 -26.68 8.96
C VAL A 127 2.67 -25.63 9.83
N PRO A 128 2.98 -25.49 11.14
CA PRO A 128 2.37 -24.45 11.97
C PRO A 128 2.76 -23.02 11.54
N THR A 129 3.93 -22.84 10.94
CA THR A 129 4.35 -21.54 10.38
C THR A 129 3.47 -21.13 9.20
N VAL A 130 3.16 -22.06 8.29
CA VAL A 130 2.27 -21.80 7.15
C VAL A 130 0.83 -21.56 7.62
N GLU A 131 0.35 -22.33 8.60
CA GLU A 131 -0.98 -22.13 9.22
C GLU A 131 -1.12 -20.71 9.77
N LEU A 132 -0.15 -20.26 10.58
CA LEU A 132 -0.13 -18.91 11.13
C LEU A 132 0.08 -17.84 10.05
N PHE A 133 0.89 -18.10 9.03
CA PHE A 133 1.10 -17.15 7.94
C PHE A 133 -0.19 -16.83 7.21
N VAL A 134 -0.99 -17.85 6.85
CA VAL A 134 -2.28 -17.63 6.19
C VAL A 134 -3.25 -16.92 7.13
N ALA A 135 -3.31 -17.31 8.40
CA ALA A 135 -4.17 -16.67 9.39
C ALA A 135 -3.84 -15.18 9.57
N PHE A 136 -2.57 -14.82 9.74
CA PHE A 136 -2.12 -13.42 9.81
C PHE A 136 -2.38 -12.67 8.50
N GLY A 137 -2.14 -13.28 7.35
CA GLY A 137 -2.44 -12.71 6.05
C GLY A 137 -3.92 -12.35 5.92
N MET A 138 -4.82 -13.27 6.27
CA MET A 138 -6.27 -13.05 6.27
C MET A 138 -6.67 -11.90 7.19
N ILE A 139 -6.16 -11.87 8.42
CA ILE A 139 -6.46 -10.78 9.37
C ILE A 139 -6.00 -9.43 8.82
N ILE A 140 -4.77 -9.34 8.31
CA ILE A 140 -4.21 -8.09 7.79
C ILE A 140 -5.03 -7.60 6.59
N LEU A 141 -5.34 -8.47 5.63
CA LEU A 141 -6.16 -8.12 4.47
C LEU A 141 -7.59 -7.74 4.87
N ALA A 142 -8.19 -8.44 5.83
CA ALA A 142 -9.50 -8.09 6.35
C ALA A 142 -9.52 -6.70 7.01
N VAL A 143 -8.49 -6.35 7.79
CA VAL A 143 -8.33 -5.01 8.36
C VAL A 143 -8.21 -3.94 7.27
N GLN A 144 -7.50 -4.22 6.16
CA GLN A 144 -7.43 -3.30 5.03
C GLN A 144 -8.79 -3.06 4.38
N LYS A 145 -9.63 -4.10 4.28
CA LYS A 145 -11.01 -4.01 3.78
C LYS A 145 -11.90 -3.21 4.75
N LEU A 146 -11.73 -3.41 6.06
CA LEU A 146 -12.47 -2.71 7.11
C LEU A 146 -12.11 -1.22 7.24
N ARG A 147 -10.86 -0.84 6.95
CA ARG A 147 -10.38 0.55 7.02
C ARG A 147 -11.20 1.51 6.16
N ASP A 148 -11.64 1.04 4.99
CA ASP A 148 -12.52 1.79 4.09
C ASP A 148 -13.58 0.85 3.52
N LEU A 149 -14.56 0.54 4.37
CA LEU A 149 -15.61 -0.44 4.06
C LEU A 149 -16.48 -0.01 2.87
N PHE A 150 -16.69 1.31 2.70
CA PHE A 150 -17.49 1.83 1.60
C PHE A 150 -16.76 1.69 0.25
N ALA A 151 -15.49 2.07 0.20
CA ALA A 151 -14.71 1.91 -1.03
C ALA A 151 -14.48 0.42 -1.34
N PHE A 152 -14.27 -0.42 -0.31
CA PHE A 152 -14.23 -1.87 -0.47
C PHE A 152 -15.52 -2.42 -1.08
N SER A 153 -16.68 -2.13 -0.48
CA SER A 153 -17.96 -2.72 -0.91
C SER A 153 -18.30 -2.34 -2.35
N ASN A 154 -18.05 -1.09 -2.76
CA ASN A 154 -18.24 -0.64 -4.13
C ASN A 154 -17.36 -1.40 -5.14
N GLN A 155 -16.09 -1.65 -4.80
CA GLN A 155 -15.18 -2.42 -5.66
C GLN A 155 -15.53 -3.92 -5.67
N PHE A 156 -15.88 -4.47 -4.51
CA PHE A 156 -16.23 -5.87 -4.34
C PHE A 156 -17.48 -6.25 -5.16
N LEU A 157 -18.51 -5.39 -5.16
CA LEU A 157 -19.69 -5.53 -6.03
C LEU A 157 -19.35 -5.54 -7.52
N GLY A 158 -18.21 -4.98 -7.92
CA GLY A 158 -17.75 -4.94 -9.31
C GLY A 158 -17.45 -6.32 -9.92
N TYR A 159 -17.20 -7.34 -9.08
CA TYR A 159 -16.85 -8.69 -9.55
C TYR A 159 -17.48 -9.84 -8.75
N ASP A 160 -17.75 -9.68 -7.45
CA ASP A 160 -18.23 -10.79 -6.62
C ASP A 160 -19.70 -11.14 -6.93
N LEU A 161 -19.92 -12.38 -7.37
CA LEU A 161 -21.23 -12.84 -7.85
C LEU A 161 -22.27 -12.94 -6.73
N LEU A 162 -21.86 -13.21 -5.49
CA LEU A 162 -22.77 -13.30 -4.35
C LEU A 162 -23.10 -11.91 -3.81
N ALA A 163 -22.12 -11.01 -3.75
CA ALA A 163 -22.31 -9.61 -3.40
C ALA A 163 -23.26 -8.90 -4.37
N GLN A 164 -23.15 -9.18 -5.67
CA GLN A 164 -24.06 -8.64 -6.69
C GLN A 164 -25.51 -9.08 -6.47
N LYS A 165 -25.74 -10.28 -5.96
CA LYS A 165 -27.09 -10.78 -5.63
C LYS A 165 -27.59 -10.28 -4.28
N TRP A 166 -26.68 -10.13 -3.30
CA TRP A 166 -27.02 -9.70 -1.95
C TRP A 166 -26.03 -8.64 -1.47
N VAL A 167 -26.33 -7.37 -1.75
CA VAL A 167 -25.41 -6.24 -1.47
C VAL A 167 -24.96 -6.17 -0.01
N ARG A 168 -25.81 -6.56 0.96
CA ARG A 168 -25.45 -6.56 2.39
C ARG A 168 -24.30 -7.52 2.70
N TYR A 169 -24.12 -8.59 1.92
CA TYR A 169 -22.97 -9.49 2.04
C TYR A 169 -21.64 -8.76 1.86
N ALA A 170 -21.57 -7.77 0.95
CA ALA A 170 -20.35 -6.99 0.73
C ALA A 170 -19.89 -6.24 1.99
N TYR A 171 -20.81 -5.86 2.88
CA TYR A 171 -20.49 -5.17 4.13
C TYR A 171 -20.10 -6.13 5.26
N VAL A 172 -20.59 -7.38 5.20
CA VAL A 172 -20.35 -8.41 6.21
C VAL A 172 -19.08 -9.21 5.91
N TYR A 173 -18.73 -9.36 4.63
CA TYR A 173 -17.62 -10.19 4.16
C TYR A 173 -16.27 -9.92 4.87
N PRO A 174 -15.80 -8.65 5.02
CA PRO A 174 -14.53 -8.39 5.70
C PRO A 174 -14.51 -8.84 7.17
N PHE A 175 -15.66 -8.83 7.84
CA PHE A 175 -15.77 -9.33 9.21
C PHE A 175 -15.66 -10.84 9.24
N VAL A 176 -16.31 -11.54 8.30
CA VAL A 176 -16.23 -13.00 8.20
C VAL A 176 -14.78 -13.44 7.97
N GLU A 177 -14.05 -12.78 7.07
CA GLU A 177 -12.64 -13.06 6.85
C GLU A 177 -11.77 -12.76 8.08
N PHE A 178 -12.01 -11.64 8.77
CA PHE A 178 -11.28 -11.29 9.98
C PHE A 178 -11.47 -12.36 11.07
N PHE A 179 -12.73 -12.75 11.33
CA PHE A 179 -13.04 -13.76 12.32
C PHE A 179 -12.52 -15.14 11.91
N ALA A 180 -12.62 -15.51 10.63
CA ALA A 180 -12.03 -16.75 10.13
C ALA A 180 -10.53 -16.79 10.40
N GLY A 181 -9.78 -15.74 10.03
CA GLY A 181 -8.35 -15.65 10.30
C GLY A 181 -8.03 -15.70 11.81
N LEU A 182 -8.83 -15.04 12.64
CA LEU A 182 -8.65 -15.08 14.11
C LEU A 182 -8.87 -16.48 14.70
N LEU A 183 -9.92 -17.17 14.26
CA LEU A 183 -10.24 -18.53 14.70
C LEU A 183 -9.20 -19.55 14.21
N MET A 184 -8.55 -19.30 13.07
CA MET A 184 -7.43 -20.11 12.60
C MET A 184 -6.21 -20.01 13.52
N ILE A 185 -5.95 -18.85 14.14
CA ILE A 185 -4.82 -18.68 15.08
C ILE A 185 -5.04 -19.47 16.36
N THR A 186 -6.26 -19.49 16.89
CA THR A 186 -6.53 -20.14 18.19
C THR A 186 -6.37 -21.64 18.13
N ALA A 187 -6.38 -22.24 16.93
CA ALA A 187 -6.24 -23.68 16.69
C ALA A 187 -7.19 -24.55 17.52
N VAL A 188 -8.31 -23.97 17.99
CA VAL A 188 -9.34 -24.70 18.73
C VAL A 188 -10.15 -25.52 17.72
N PRO A 189 -10.12 -26.87 17.80
CA PRO A 189 -10.75 -27.75 16.83
C PRO A 189 -12.23 -27.44 16.57
N GLU A 190 -12.96 -27.14 17.64
CA GLU A 190 -14.40 -26.87 17.60
C GLU A 190 -14.72 -25.60 16.81
N LEU A 191 -13.91 -24.55 17.01
CA LEU A 191 -14.07 -23.27 16.31
C LEU A 191 -13.59 -23.35 14.86
N ALA A 192 -12.51 -24.10 14.63
CA ALA A 192 -11.98 -24.41 13.30
C ALA A 192 -13.01 -25.14 12.43
N LEU A 193 -13.69 -26.14 12.98
CA LEU A 193 -14.72 -26.91 12.28
C LEU A 193 -15.98 -26.08 11.98
N ILE A 194 -16.27 -25.05 12.78
CA ILE A 194 -17.35 -24.10 12.49
C ILE A 194 -16.91 -23.13 11.40
N ALA A 195 -15.70 -22.57 11.47
CA ALA A 195 -15.24 -21.54 10.55
C ALA A 195 -14.89 -22.07 9.15
N ALA A 196 -14.32 -23.27 9.06
CA ALA A 196 -13.80 -23.83 7.80
C ALA A 196 -14.87 -24.02 6.71
N PRO A 197 -16.10 -24.50 6.99
CA PRO A 197 -17.16 -24.57 5.99
C PRO A 197 -17.56 -23.20 5.43
N PHE A 198 -17.63 -22.16 6.27
CA PHE A 198 -17.94 -20.80 5.81
C PHE A 198 -16.80 -20.24 4.97
N ALA A 199 -15.55 -20.37 5.43
CA ALA A 199 -14.36 -19.93 4.70
C ALA A 199 -14.21 -20.65 3.35
N LEU A 200 -14.47 -21.96 3.31
CA LEU A 200 -14.49 -22.75 2.08
C LEU A 200 -15.58 -22.26 1.11
N PHE A 201 -16.78 -22.00 1.61
CA PHE A 201 -17.88 -21.51 0.80
C PHE A 201 -17.58 -20.13 0.20
N ILE A 202 -17.22 -19.15 1.03
CA ILE A 202 -16.93 -17.79 0.57
C ILE A 202 -15.71 -17.76 -0.35
N GLY A 203 -14.65 -18.52 -0.03
CA GLY A 203 -13.44 -18.61 -0.84
C GLY A 203 -13.72 -19.25 -2.20
N THR A 204 -14.59 -20.26 -2.26
CA THR A 204 -14.99 -20.88 -3.53
C THR A 204 -15.78 -19.91 -4.40
N VAL A 205 -16.77 -19.22 -3.81
CA VAL A 205 -17.57 -18.21 -4.51
C VAL A 205 -16.68 -17.06 -5.00
N GLY A 206 -15.76 -16.58 -4.16
CA GLY A 206 -14.81 -15.53 -4.48
C GLY A 206 -13.85 -15.95 -5.60
N ALA A 207 -13.28 -17.15 -5.54
CA ALA A 207 -12.41 -17.70 -6.59
C ALA A 207 -13.13 -17.78 -7.94
N ILE A 208 -14.36 -18.28 -7.98
CA ILE A 208 -15.18 -18.35 -9.20
C ILE A 208 -15.47 -16.94 -9.72
N SER A 209 -15.77 -16.00 -8.83
CA SER A 209 -16.07 -14.61 -9.18
C SER A 209 -14.85 -13.89 -9.79
N VAL A 210 -13.68 -14.03 -9.18
CA VAL A 210 -12.42 -13.47 -9.70
C VAL A 210 -12.04 -14.13 -11.02
N TYR A 211 -12.16 -15.46 -11.11
CA TYR A 211 -11.87 -16.19 -12.33
C TYR A 211 -12.73 -15.69 -13.49
N LYS A 212 -14.04 -15.58 -13.28
CA LYS A 212 -14.97 -15.03 -14.27
C LYS A 212 -14.60 -13.60 -14.64
N ALA A 213 -14.45 -12.71 -13.66
CA ALA A 213 -14.23 -11.29 -13.93
C ALA A 213 -12.92 -11.00 -14.68
N VAL A 214 -11.85 -11.74 -14.36
CA VAL A 214 -10.50 -11.49 -14.89
C VAL A 214 -10.20 -12.33 -16.12
N TYR A 215 -10.52 -13.62 -16.12
CA TYR A 215 -10.13 -14.53 -17.20
C TYR A 215 -11.20 -14.69 -18.28
N VAL A 216 -12.49 -14.55 -17.92
CA VAL A 216 -13.60 -14.65 -18.88
C VAL A 216 -13.99 -13.28 -19.39
N ASP A 217 -14.33 -12.37 -18.48
CA ASP A 217 -14.86 -11.03 -18.81
C ASP A 217 -13.75 -10.02 -19.12
N LYS A 218 -12.47 -10.40 -18.92
CA LYS A 218 -11.27 -9.57 -19.15
C LYS A 218 -11.36 -8.16 -18.56
N ARG A 219 -11.96 -8.03 -17.39
CA ARG A 219 -12.13 -6.73 -16.72
C ARG A 219 -10.84 -6.30 -16.02
N GLU A 220 -10.40 -5.09 -16.31
CA GLU A 220 -9.31 -4.44 -15.57
C GLU A 220 -9.84 -3.86 -14.26
N LEU A 221 -9.84 -4.68 -13.21
CA LEU A 221 -10.32 -4.27 -11.88
C LEU A 221 -9.17 -4.12 -10.90
N LYS A 222 -9.28 -3.10 -10.05
CA LYS A 222 -8.38 -2.89 -8.91
C LYS A 222 -8.73 -3.88 -7.79
N CYS A 223 -7.71 -4.34 -7.07
CA CYS A 223 -7.84 -5.32 -5.99
C CYS A 223 -8.46 -4.66 -4.76
N ALA A 224 -9.67 -5.10 -4.40
CA ALA A 224 -10.37 -4.61 -3.21
C ALA A 224 -9.68 -5.05 -1.90
N CYS A 225 -8.83 -6.08 -1.94
CA CYS A 225 -8.23 -6.70 -0.75
C CYS A 225 -7.22 -5.80 -0.01
N VAL A 226 -6.71 -4.77 -0.69
CA VAL A 226 -5.76 -3.79 -0.10
C VAL A 226 -6.50 -2.52 0.37
N GLY A 227 -7.85 -2.53 0.28
CA GLY A 227 -8.71 -1.37 0.52
C GLY A 227 -8.91 -0.54 -0.76
N GLY A 228 -9.97 0.27 -0.78
CA GLY A 228 -10.50 0.87 -2.01
C GLY A 228 -9.65 1.93 -2.71
N ASN A 229 -8.43 2.19 -2.26
CA ASN A 229 -7.51 3.17 -2.86
C ASN A 229 -6.17 2.55 -3.29
N SER A 230 -6.18 1.29 -3.74
CA SER A 230 -4.98 0.60 -4.23
C SER A 230 -4.99 0.47 -5.76
N ASN A 231 -3.82 0.59 -6.39
CA ASN A 231 -3.61 0.34 -7.82
C ASN A 231 -3.13 -1.08 -8.11
N VAL A 232 -3.40 -2.03 -7.21
CA VAL A 232 -3.03 -3.42 -7.43
C VAL A 232 -4.05 -4.04 -8.39
N PRO A 233 -3.64 -4.74 -9.46
CA PRO A 233 -4.57 -5.52 -10.26
C PRO A 233 -5.18 -6.67 -9.46
N LEU A 234 -6.49 -6.85 -9.56
CA LEU A 234 -7.25 -7.87 -8.83
C LEU A 234 -6.74 -9.30 -9.09
N GLY A 235 -6.40 -9.62 -10.34
CA GLY A 235 -6.23 -10.97 -10.87
C GLY A 235 -5.44 -11.95 -10.01
N PHE A 236 -4.11 -11.88 -10.08
CA PHE A 236 -3.25 -12.90 -9.46
C PHE A 236 -3.37 -12.92 -7.94
N VAL A 237 -3.39 -11.74 -7.31
CA VAL A 237 -3.35 -11.60 -5.85
C VAL A 237 -4.65 -12.12 -5.23
N SER A 238 -5.80 -11.64 -5.72
CA SER A 238 -7.11 -12.03 -5.15
C SER A 238 -7.43 -13.50 -5.43
N LEU A 239 -7.05 -14.02 -6.60
CA LEU A 239 -7.21 -15.46 -6.88
C LEU A 239 -6.36 -16.30 -5.93
N SER A 240 -5.09 -15.93 -5.71
CA SER A 240 -4.21 -16.65 -4.78
C SER A 240 -4.71 -16.65 -3.34
N GLU A 241 -5.31 -15.53 -2.90
CA GLU A 241 -5.92 -15.40 -1.57
C GLU A 241 -7.12 -16.33 -1.40
N ASN A 242 -8.05 -16.35 -2.36
CA ASN A 242 -9.21 -17.23 -2.32
C ASN A 242 -8.80 -18.72 -2.35
N LEU A 243 -7.79 -19.08 -3.16
CA LEU A 243 -7.25 -20.44 -3.21
C LEU A 243 -6.55 -20.82 -1.90
N ALA A 244 -5.80 -19.91 -1.27
CA ALA A 244 -5.21 -20.14 0.04
C ALA A 244 -6.28 -20.37 1.11
N MET A 245 -7.37 -19.61 1.08
CA MET A 245 -8.51 -19.79 1.98
C MET A 245 -9.17 -21.16 1.81
N ILE A 246 -9.40 -21.58 0.56
CA ILE A 246 -9.93 -22.92 0.24
C ILE A 246 -8.98 -24.00 0.74
N GLY A 247 -7.68 -23.91 0.39
CA GLY A 247 -6.67 -24.89 0.75
C GLY A 247 -6.53 -25.06 2.25
N MET A 248 -6.49 -23.95 3.00
CA MET A 248 -6.43 -23.98 4.46
C MET A 248 -7.71 -24.52 5.09
N SER A 249 -8.88 -24.17 4.55
CA SER A 249 -10.14 -24.71 5.05
C SER A 249 -10.20 -26.23 4.90
N ILE A 250 -9.77 -26.75 3.74
CA ILE A 250 -9.68 -28.20 3.50
C ILE A 250 -8.66 -28.84 4.45
N TRP A 251 -7.47 -28.25 4.58
CA TRP A 251 -6.42 -28.73 5.48
C TRP A 251 -6.91 -28.83 6.93
N MET A 252 -7.59 -27.79 7.42
CA MET A 252 -8.14 -27.78 8.77
C MET A 252 -9.24 -28.82 8.96
N LEU A 253 -10.12 -29.01 7.98
CA LEU A 253 -11.14 -30.05 8.04
C LEU A 253 -10.49 -31.44 8.09
N VAL A 254 -9.51 -31.72 7.22
CA VAL A 254 -8.81 -33.01 7.20
C VAL A 254 -8.09 -33.27 8.53
N LYS A 255 -7.28 -32.32 9.00
CA LYS A 255 -6.47 -32.46 10.23
C LYS A 255 -7.30 -32.69 11.50
N HIS A 256 -8.51 -32.14 11.58
CA HIS A 256 -9.37 -32.24 12.76
C HIS A 256 -10.43 -33.34 12.67
N LEU A 257 -10.69 -33.88 11.47
CA LEU A 257 -11.55 -35.04 11.26
C LEU A 257 -10.78 -36.36 11.21
N SER A 258 -9.46 -36.32 10.99
CA SER A 258 -8.53 -37.47 11.02
C SER A 258 -7.91 -37.67 12.40
#